data_AF-A0A945QYP5-F1
#
_entry.id   AF-A0A945QYP5-F1
#
_cell.length_a   1.000
_cell.length_b   1.000
_cell.length_c   1.000
_cell.angle_alpha   90.00
_cell.angle_beta   90.00
_cell.angle_gamma   90.00
#
_symmetry.space_group_name_H-M   'P 1'
#
loop_
_entity.id
_entity.type
_entity.pdbx_description
1 polymer ?
#
loop_
_entity_poly.entity_id
_entity_poly.type
_entity_poly.pdbx_seq_one_letter_code
_entity_poly.pdbx_strand_id
1 'polypeptide(L)'
;VRGILEDEYGVAASSIHWRNGGLEEGGREERAPLHLPDTIDLQSIPKDETLAEHLDDGKLDAVISARAPSSYYSNDNIDRLFPDYKAAEQAYFSKTGMFPIMHMIGIKRSIVEKHPWLPVNVYVAFLKAKQLCYEEMGQVGHLAHTMPWPVYELEQVRKLMGDDHWKYGALENEKEISAMTRYSFDQGISARKLEAEDIFAESTFELFKL
;
A
#
# COMPACT_ATOMS: atom_id res chain seq x y z
N VAL A 1 -3.13 0.60 6.15
CA VAL A 1 -3.05 1.35 7.43
C VAL A 1 -4.09 0.88 8.43
N ARG A 2 -5.41 1.01 8.19
CA ARG A 2 -6.45 0.60 9.16
C ARG A 2 -6.27 -0.81 9.73
N GLY A 3 -6.06 -1.82 8.88
CA GLY A 3 -5.80 -3.19 9.36
C GLY A 3 -4.53 -3.33 10.20
N ILE A 4 -3.48 -2.58 9.89
CA ILE A 4 -2.24 -2.57 10.69
C ILE A 4 -2.50 -1.94 12.06
N LEU A 5 -3.29 -0.86 12.14
CA LEU A 5 -3.65 -0.23 13.41
C LEU A 5 -4.40 -1.19 14.33
N GLU A 6 -5.28 -2.02 13.76
CA GLU A 6 -6.00 -3.04 14.50
C GLU A 6 -5.08 -4.17 14.98
N ASP A 7 -4.36 -4.80 14.06
CA ASP A 7 -3.50 -5.96 14.36
C ASP A 7 -2.32 -5.61 15.29
N GLU A 8 -1.71 -4.44 15.11
CA GLU A 8 -0.46 -4.09 15.81
C GLU A 8 -0.66 -3.17 17.02
N TYR A 9 -1.75 -2.40 17.04
CA TYR A 9 -1.99 -1.38 18.08
C TYR A 9 -3.35 -1.53 18.76
N GLY A 10 -4.18 -2.52 18.38
CA GLY A 10 -5.49 -2.77 18.99
C GLY A 10 -6.53 -1.69 18.69
N VAL A 11 -6.29 -0.84 17.68
CA VAL A 11 -7.22 0.23 17.29
C VAL A 11 -8.20 -0.31 16.24
N ALA A 12 -9.32 -0.82 16.71
CA ALA A 12 -10.36 -1.37 15.85
C ALA A 12 -10.95 -0.30 14.92
N ALA A 13 -11.24 -0.66 13.67
CA ALA A 13 -11.83 0.28 12.71
C ALA A 13 -13.18 0.85 13.17
N SER A 14 -13.95 0.10 13.96
CA SER A 14 -15.23 0.52 14.55
C SER A 14 -15.10 1.50 15.72
N SER A 15 -13.89 1.71 16.24
CA SER A 15 -13.63 2.67 17.33
C SER A 15 -13.38 4.10 16.83
N ILE A 16 -13.30 4.30 15.51
CA ILE A 16 -12.96 5.59 14.88
C ILE A 16 -14.18 6.16 14.17
N HIS A 17 -14.40 7.47 14.35
CA HIS A 17 -15.34 8.26 13.56
C HIS A 17 -14.69 8.68 12.24
N TRP A 18 -14.88 7.90 11.18
CA TRP A 18 -14.22 8.13 9.91
C TRP A 18 -14.87 9.27 9.13
N ARG A 19 -14.02 10.09 8.52
CA ARG A 19 -14.42 11.09 7.53
C ARG A 19 -13.70 10.84 6.21
N ASN A 20 -14.43 10.86 5.09
CA ASN A 20 -13.84 10.84 3.75
C ASN A 20 -14.10 12.15 3.00
N GLY A 21 -13.18 12.48 2.10
CA GLY A 21 -13.17 13.73 1.35
C GLY A 21 -11.90 13.86 0.53
N GLY A 22 -11.76 15.00 -0.15
CA GLY A 22 -10.52 15.30 -0.84
C GLY A 22 -9.50 15.93 0.11
N LEU A 23 -8.22 15.64 -0.13
CA LEU A 23 -7.14 16.09 0.76
C LEU A 23 -6.95 17.60 0.70
N GLU A 24 -6.74 18.14 -0.51
CA GLU A 24 -6.49 19.57 -0.78
C GLU A 24 -7.59 20.22 -1.65
N GLU A 25 -8.43 19.40 -2.27
CA GLU A 25 -9.49 19.87 -3.17
C GLU A 25 -10.79 19.17 -2.78
N GLY A 26 -11.85 19.93 -2.59
CA GLY A 26 -13.18 19.40 -2.27
C GLY A 26 -13.77 18.53 -3.39
N GLY A 27 -14.89 17.87 -3.09
CA GLY A 27 -15.69 17.17 -4.10
C GLY A 27 -15.20 15.78 -4.48
N ARG A 28 -14.18 15.24 -3.81
CA ARG A 28 -13.79 13.84 -3.98
C ARG A 28 -14.86 12.92 -3.38
N GLU A 29 -15.54 12.19 -4.25
CA GLU A 29 -16.54 11.19 -3.87
C GLU A 29 -15.95 9.78 -3.88
N GLU A 30 -16.59 8.90 -3.11
CA GLU A 30 -16.32 7.48 -3.18
C GLU A 30 -16.71 6.94 -4.56
N ARG A 31 -15.80 6.16 -5.18
CA ARG A 31 -15.97 5.74 -6.58
C ARG A 31 -16.76 4.45 -6.72
N ALA A 32 -16.97 3.73 -5.62
CA ALA A 32 -17.71 2.48 -5.57
C ALA A 32 -18.69 2.49 -4.39
N PRO A 33 -19.91 1.94 -4.54
CA PRO A 33 -20.81 1.80 -3.40
C PRO A 33 -20.14 0.93 -2.33
N LEU A 34 -20.06 1.46 -1.11
CA LEU A 34 -19.58 0.73 0.07
C LEU A 34 -20.78 0.19 0.84
N HIS A 35 -20.72 -1.10 1.18
CA HIS A 35 -21.67 -1.74 2.09
C HIS A 35 -20.94 -2.05 3.39
N LEU A 36 -20.75 -1.00 4.20
CA LEU A 36 -20.03 -1.11 5.46
C LEU A 36 -20.89 -1.77 6.53
N PRO A 37 -20.29 -2.51 7.48
CA PRO A 37 -21.00 -2.95 8.68
C PRO A 37 -21.53 -1.76 9.47
N ASP A 38 -22.67 -1.92 10.15
CA ASP A 38 -23.29 -0.87 10.98
C ASP A 38 -22.37 -0.35 12.10
N THR A 39 -21.32 -1.10 12.43
CA THR A 39 -20.30 -0.74 13.42
C THR A 39 -19.27 0.26 12.92
N ILE A 40 -19.22 0.54 11.61
CA ILE A 40 -18.28 1.49 11.01
C ILE A 40 -18.98 2.84 10.77
N ASP A 41 -18.60 3.86 11.54
CA ASP A 41 -19.05 5.23 11.29
C ASP A 41 -18.18 5.87 10.21
N LEU A 42 -18.68 5.95 8.97
CA LEU A 42 -18.05 6.67 7.88
C LEU A 42 -19.00 7.74 7.32
N GLN A 43 -18.56 9.00 7.31
CA GLN A 43 -19.32 10.12 6.77
C GLN A 43 -18.46 10.95 5.82
N SER A 44 -19.07 11.47 4.75
CA SER A 44 -18.38 12.43 3.90
C SER A 44 -18.36 13.82 4.52
N ILE A 45 -17.22 14.50 4.43
CA ILE A 45 -17.16 15.94 4.72
C ILE A 45 -17.93 16.74 3.65
N PRO A 46 -18.32 18.00 3.92
CA PRO A 46 -18.90 18.88 2.91
C PRO A 46 -18.05 18.96 1.64
N LYS A 47 -18.72 19.02 0.48
CA LYS A 47 -18.05 18.92 -0.83
C LYS A 47 -17.16 20.12 -1.15
N ASP A 48 -17.40 21.25 -0.51
CA ASP A 48 -16.66 22.49 -0.62
C ASP A 48 -15.54 22.63 0.43
N GLU A 49 -15.34 21.61 1.26
CA GLU A 49 -14.31 21.58 2.30
C GLU A 49 -13.28 20.45 2.03
N THR A 50 -12.13 20.54 2.69
CA THR A 50 -11.01 19.60 2.51
C THR A 50 -10.57 18.95 3.82
N LEU A 51 -9.97 17.76 3.72
CA LEU A 51 -9.40 17.08 4.89
C LEU A 51 -8.22 17.85 5.50
N ALA A 52 -7.44 18.57 4.67
CA ALA A 52 -6.35 19.40 5.15
C ALA A 52 -6.85 20.56 6.02
N GLU A 53 -7.91 21.27 5.59
CA GLU A 53 -8.56 22.32 6.39
C GLU A 53 -9.19 21.76 7.67
N HIS A 54 -9.86 20.61 7.59
CA HIS A 54 -10.45 19.99 8.78
C HIS A 54 -9.41 19.59 9.82
N LEU A 55 -8.24 19.10 9.37
CA LEU A 55 -7.12 18.82 10.25
C LEU A 55 -6.54 20.12 10.86
N ASP A 56 -6.38 21.16 10.04
CA ASP A 56 -5.82 22.45 10.47
C ASP A 56 -6.71 23.18 11.48
N ASP A 57 -8.03 23.13 11.28
CA ASP A 57 -9.06 23.69 12.16
C ASP A 57 -9.29 22.86 13.44
N GLY A 58 -8.65 21.68 13.57
CA GLY A 58 -8.87 20.75 14.69
C GLY A 58 -10.25 20.05 14.66
N LYS A 59 -10.92 20.00 13.51
CA LYS A 59 -12.15 19.22 13.29
C LYS A 59 -11.86 17.72 13.10
N LEU A 60 -10.64 17.38 12.67
CA LEU A 60 -10.11 16.03 12.61
C LEU A 60 -8.88 15.91 13.50
N ASP A 61 -8.80 14.83 14.28
CA ASP A 61 -7.60 14.55 15.11
C ASP A 61 -6.43 14.00 14.29
N ALA A 62 -6.71 13.34 13.16
CA ALA A 62 -5.70 12.75 12.29
C ALA A 62 -6.22 12.54 10.85
N VAL A 63 -5.30 12.50 9.89
CA VAL A 63 -5.58 12.17 8.48
C VAL A 63 -4.66 11.03 8.01
N ILE A 64 -5.25 10.04 7.34
CA ILE A 64 -4.51 8.99 6.64
C ILE A 64 -4.51 9.31 5.14
N SER A 65 -3.38 9.73 4.60
CA SER A 65 -3.24 10.15 3.21
C SER A 65 -1.95 9.65 2.56
N ALA A 66 -1.94 9.55 1.23
CA ALA A 66 -0.76 9.15 0.45
C ALA A 66 0.30 10.26 0.34
N ARG A 67 -0.10 11.51 0.58
CA ARG A 67 0.77 12.69 0.62
C ARG A 67 0.48 13.44 1.90
N ALA A 68 1.49 14.07 2.48
CA ALA A 68 1.27 14.96 3.62
C ALA A 68 0.30 16.09 3.20
N PRO A 69 -0.71 16.43 4.02
CA PRO A 69 -1.54 17.60 3.79
C PRO A 69 -0.66 18.88 3.81
N SER A 70 -1.09 19.93 3.11
CA SER A 70 -0.41 21.23 3.13
C SER A 70 -0.25 21.78 4.55
N SER A 71 -1.25 21.55 5.41
CA SER A 71 -1.25 21.95 6.82
C SER A 71 -0.10 21.36 7.66
N TYR A 72 0.43 20.18 7.29
CA TYR A 72 1.62 19.61 7.93
C TYR A 72 2.87 20.51 7.80
N TYR A 73 2.95 21.34 6.76
CA TYR A 73 4.10 22.23 6.54
C TYR A 73 3.89 23.65 7.08
N SER A 74 2.65 24.03 7.41
CA SER A 74 2.29 25.38 7.81
C SER A 74 1.84 25.51 9.27
N ASN A 75 1.46 24.40 9.92
CA ASN A 75 0.96 24.39 11.29
C ASN A 75 1.85 23.50 12.17
N ASP A 76 2.58 24.12 13.10
CA ASP A 76 3.52 23.45 14.00
C ASP A 76 2.85 22.45 14.99
N ASN A 77 1.51 22.41 15.07
CA ASN A 77 0.77 21.46 15.89
C ASN A 77 0.44 20.14 15.16
N ILE A 78 0.77 20.04 13.87
CA ILE A 78 0.51 18.85 13.06
C ILE A 78 1.82 18.09 12.84
N ASP A 79 1.85 16.82 13.24
CA ASP A 79 3.01 15.95 13.05
C ASP A 79 2.59 14.52 12.64
N ARG A 80 3.55 13.68 12.25
CA ARG A 80 3.36 12.28 11.93
C ARG A 80 3.01 11.50 13.20
N LEU A 81 2.03 10.59 13.07
CA LEU A 81 1.72 9.61 14.13
C LEU A 81 2.95 8.81 14.58
N PHE A 82 3.83 8.48 13.63
CA PHE A 82 5.15 7.88 13.87
C PHE A 82 6.23 8.87 13.42
N PRO A 83 6.81 9.66 14.34
CA PRO A 83 7.86 10.62 13.99
C PRO A 83 9.08 9.94 13.36
N ASP A 84 9.51 8.80 13.92
CA ASP A 84 10.52 7.91 13.34
C ASP A 84 9.86 6.76 12.57
N TYR A 85 9.31 7.09 11.41
CA TYR A 85 8.64 6.11 10.54
C TYR A 85 9.61 5.03 10.03
N LYS A 86 10.90 5.34 9.84
CA LYS A 86 11.91 4.35 9.41
C LYS A 86 12.05 3.25 10.46
N ALA A 87 12.25 3.63 11.72
CA ALA A 87 12.35 2.64 12.80
C ALA A 87 11.05 1.84 12.99
N ALA A 88 9.89 2.49 12.90
CA ALA A 88 8.60 1.83 13.01
C ALA A 88 8.37 0.80 11.89
N GLU A 89 8.69 1.16 10.65
CA GLU A 89 8.57 0.26 9.49
C GLU A 89 9.56 -0.92 9.58
N GLN A 90 10.80 -0.67 10.00
CA GLN A 90 11.79 -1.72 10.23
C GLN A 90 11.36 -2.69 11.33
N ALA A 91 10.79 -2.18 12.43
CA ALA A 91 10.26 -3.00 13.51
C ALA A 91 9.07 -3.84 13.05
N TYR A 92 8.14 -3.25 12.28
CA TYR A 92 7.01 -3.97 11.70
C TYR A 92 7.48 -5.09 10.78
N PHE A 93 8.42 -4.82 9.87
CA PHE A 93 8.99 -5.85 8.99
C PHE A 93 9.70 -6.93 9.80
N SER A 94 10.53 -6.57 10.79
CA SER A 94 11.24 -7.53 11.64
C SER A 94 10.29 -8.47 12.40
N LYS A 95 9.15 -7.94 12.87
CA LYS A 95 8.15 -8.70 13.61
C LYS A 95 7.31 -9.60 12.72
N THR A 96 6.88 -9.11 11.56
CA THR A 96 5.85 -9.77 10.73
C THR A 96 6.40 -10.45 9.48
N GLY A 97 7.56 -9.99 9.00
CA GLY A 97 8.10 -10.30 7.69
C GLY A 97 7.32 -9.69 6.51
N MET A 98 6.33 -8.83 6.78
CA MET A 98 5.48 -8.24 5.76
C MET A 98 6.01 -6.89 5.29
N PHE A 99 6.03 -6.68 3.97
CA PHE A 99 6.26 -5.38 3.36
C PHE A 99 5.07 -4.96 2.48
N PRO A 100 4.22 -4.00 2.91
CA PRO A 100 2.91 -3.76 2.29
C PRO A 100 2.94 -3.45 0.79
N ILE A 101 2.04 -4.09 0.05
CA ILE A 101 1.86 -3.90 -1.39
C ILE A 101 1.06 -2.62 -1.66
N MET A 102 1.56 -1.76 -2.55
CA MET A 102 0.86 -0.53 -2.96
C MET A 102 0.19 -0.64 -4.34
N HIS A 103 0.81 -1.36 -5.28
CA HIS A 103 0.37 -1.39 -6.69
C HIS A 103 0.30 -2.83 -7.23
N MET A 104 -0.60 -3.03 -8.19
CA MET A 104 -0.74 -4.26 -8.95
C MET A 104 -0.83 -3.96 -10.45
N ILE A 105 -0.42 -4.91 -11.29
CA ILE A 105 -0.56 -4.81 -12.74
C ILE A 105 -1.89 -5.45 -13.16
N GLY A 106 -2.81 -4.64 -13.65
CA GLY A 106 -4.09 -5.10 -14.20
C GLY A 106 -4.01 -5.32 -15.71
N ILE A 107 -4.41 -6.51 -16.18
CA ILE A 107 -4.61 -6.79 -17.61
C ILE A 107 -6.09 -7.03 -17.83
N LYS A 108 -6.68 -6.37 -18.84
CA LYS A 108 -8.10 -6.54 -19.15
C LYS A 108 -8.40 -8.01 -19.46
N ARG A 109 -9.37 -8.60 -18.75
CA ARG A 109 -9.76 -10.01 -18.88
C ARG A 109 -9.99 -10.45 -20.34
N SER A 110 -10.68 -9.62 -21.13
CA SER A 110 -10.96 -9.90 -22.55
C SER A 110 -9.71 -10.02 -23.43
N ILE A 111 -8.56 -9.48 -22.99
CA ILE A 111 -7.28 -9.62 -23.69
C ILE A 111 -6.61 -10.94 -23.25
N VAL A 112 -6.66 -11.26 -21.96
CA VAL A 112 -6.13 -12.53 -21.42
C VAL A 112 -6.84 -13.72 -22.04
N GLU A 113 -8.15 -13.67 -22.22
CA GLU A 113 -8.93 -14.73 -22.89
C GLU A 113 -8.48 -14.98 -24.34
N LYS A 114 -8.03 -13.94 -25.04
CA LYS A 114 -7.48 -14.05 -26.41
C LYS A 114 -6.01 -14.44 -26.43
N HIS A 115 -5.27 -14.10 -25.37
CA HIS A 115 -3.83 -14.31 -25.25
C HIS A 115 -3.48 -14.85 -23.85
N PRO A 116 -3.75 -16.14 -23.54
CA PRO A 116 -3.57 -16.68 -22.19
C PRO A 116 -2.13 -16.66 -21.66
N TRP A 117 -1.15 -16.59 -22.58
CA TRP A 117 0.27 -16.46 -22.28
C TRP A 117 0.67 -15.03 -21.86
N LEU A 118 -0.19 -14.03 -22.06
CA LEU A 118 0.17 -12.63 -21.83
C LEU A 118 0.47 -12.32 -20.35
N PRO A 119 -0.33 -12.75 -19.35
CA PRO A 119 -0.05 -12.45 -17.95
C PRO A 119 1.31 -12.95 -17.47
N VAL A 120 1.65 -14.22 -17.78
CA VAL A 120 2.94 -14.79 -17.38
C VAL A 120 4.11 -14.08 -18.07
N ASN A 121 3.98 -13.74 -19.36
CA ASN A 121 5.04 -13.00 -20.06
C ASN A 121 5.23 -11.59 -19.52
N VAL A 122 4.14 -10.89 -19.16
CA VAL A 122 4.23 -9.58 -18.49
C VAL A 122 4.89 -9.73 -17.13
N TYR A 123 4.51 -10.74 -16.34
CA TYR A 123 5.11 -10.99 -15.03
C TYR A 123 6.62 -11.28 -15.13
N VAL A 124 7.06 -12.17 -16.04
CA VAL A 124 8.49 -12.43 -16.31
C VAL A 124 9.23 -11.18 -16.75
N ALA A 125 8.63 -10.35 -17.61
CA ALA A 125 9.24 -9.10 -18.05
C ALA A 125 9.46 -8.12 -16.87
N PHE A 126 8.50 -8.02 -15.95
CA PHE A 126 8.63 -7.19 -14.75
C PHE A 126 9.62 -7.75 -13.73
N LEU A 127 9.71 -9.09 -13.58
CA LEU A 127 10.78 -9.72 -12.79
C LEU A 127 12.17 -9.33 -13.34
N LYS A 128 12.34 -9.41 -14.66
CA LYS A 128 13.59 -9.00 -15.32
C LYS A 128 13.87 -7.50 -15.15
N ALA A 129 12.86 -6.65 -15.30
CA ALA A 129 13.01 -5.21 -15.11
C ALA A 129 13.39 -4.86 -13.66
N LYS A 130 12.77 -5.52 -12.67
CA LYS A 130 13.13 -5.37 -11.26
C LYS A 130 14.59 -5.75 -11.00
N GLN A 131 15.03 -6.88 -11.55
CA GLN A 131 16.40 -7.34 -11.39
C GLN A 131 17.42 -6.34 -11.95
N LEU A 132 17.17 -5.79 -13.15
CA LEU A 132 18.01 -4.74 -13.73
C LEU A 132 18.08 -3.50 -12.83
N CYS A 133 16.96 -3.11 -12.24
CA CYS A 133 16.89 -1.98 -11.29
C CYS A 133 17.76 -2.25 -10.05
N TYR A 134 17.70 -3.45 -9.48
CA TYR A 134 18.54 -3.82 -8.33
C TYR A 134 20.04 -3.85 -8.65
N GLU A 135 20.40 -4.27 -9.85
CA GLU A 135 21.79 -4.22 -10.33
C GLU A 135 22.28 -2.78 -10.47
N GLU A 136 21.45 -1.89 -11.00
CA GLU A 136 21.75 -0.46 -11.16
C GLU A 136 21.85 0.27 -9.82
N MET A 137 20.92 0.01 -8.89
CA MET A 137 20.95 0.58 -7.54
C MET A 137 22.20 0.19 -6.74
N GLY A 138 22.81 -0.96 -7.06
CA GLY A 138 24.04 -1.44 -6.43
C GLY A 138 25.34 -0.88 -7.03
N GLN A 139 25.27 -0.12 -8.14
CA GLN A 139 26.48 0.43 -8.77
C GLN A 139 27.10 1.55 -7.93
N VAL A 140 28.44 1.64 -7.92
CA VAL A 140 29.16 2.75 -7.30
C VAL A 140 29.75 3.64 -8.41
N GLY A 141 29.46 4.95 -8.36
CA GLY A 141 30.07 5.97 -9.25
C GLY A 141 29.19 6.48 -10.40
N HIS A 142 28.18 5.73 -10.83
CA HIS A 142 27.22 6.13 -11.88
C HIS A 142 25.78 5.94 -11.43
N LEU A 143 25.44 6.57 -10.30
CA LEU A 143 24.15 6.42 -9.64
C LEU A 143 23.06 7.20 -10.39
N ALA A 144 21.91 6.57 -10.60
CA ALA A 144 20.74 7.18 -11.25
C ALA A 144 19.99 8.19 -10.37
N HIS A 145 20.50 8.50 -9.18
CA HIS A 145 19.92 9.48 -8.25
C HIS A 145 21.05 10.34 -7.64
N THR A 146 20.68 11.49 -7.08
CA THR A 146 21.63 12.48 -6.53
C THR A 146 21.89 12.36 -5.02
N MET A 147 21.18 11.46 -4.33
CA MET A 147 21.42 11.18 -2.91
C MET A 147 22.87 10.74 -2.64
N PRO A 148 23.48 11.15 -1.51
CA PRO A 148 24.91 10.93 -1.25
C PRO A 148 25.26 9.49 -0.83
N TRP A 149 24.34 8.73 -0.22
CA TRP A 149 24.64 7.39 0.34
C TRP A 149 23.63 6.28 -0.04
N PRO A 150 23.17 6.22 -1.30
CA PRO A 150 22.15 5.25 -1.72
C PRO A 150 22.56 3.79 -1.56
N VAL A 151 23.82 3.46 -1.85
CA VAL A 151 24.34 2.09 -1.86
C VAL A 151 24.44 1.62 -0.41
N TYR A 152 24.86 2.50 0.49
CA TYR A 152 24.82 2.24 1.92
C TYR A 152 23.38 1.97 2.40
N GLU A 153 22.41 2.78 1.99
CA GLU A 153 21.00 2.55 2.35
C GLU A 153 20.46 1.24 1.77
N LEU A 154 20.80 0.92 0.52
CA LEU A 154 20.47 -0.37 -0.11
C LEU A 154 21.07 -1.54 0.67
N GLU A 155 22.32 -1.44 1.11
CA GLU A 155 22.95 -2.45 1.96
C GLU A 155 22.23 -2.61 3.30
N GLN A 156 21.74 -1.54 3.91
CA GLN A 156 20.93 -1.64 5.15
C GLN A 156 19.59 -2.34 4.88
N VAL A 157 18.93 -2.00 3.76
CA VAL A 157 17.70 -2.68 3.34
C VAL A 157 17.96 -4.16 3.12
N ARG A 158 19.02 -4.55 2.40
CA ARG A 158 19.38 -5.95 2.16
C ARG A 158 19.70 -6.72 3.44
N LYS A 159 20.39 -6.09 4.40
CA LYS A 159 20.66 -6.71 5.72
C LYS A 159 19.38 -7.04 6.48
N LEU A 160 18.35 -6.20 6.37
CA LEU A 160 17.09 -6.38 7.07
C LEU A 160 16.12 -7.30 6.29
N MET A 161 15.96 -7.05 5.00
CA MET A 161 14.87 -7.56 4.17
C MET A 161 15.31 -8.62 3.16
N GLY A 162 16.62 -8.87 3.03
CA GLY A 162 17.21 -9.74 2.01
C GLY A 162 17.40 -9.05 0.65
N ASP A 163 17.96 -9.81 -0.29
CA ASP A 163 18.30 -9.28 -1.62
C ASP A 163 17.05 -8.95 -2.45
N ASP A 164 15.98 -9.73 -2.31
CA ASP A 164 14.68 -9.48 -2.96
C ASP A 164 13.65 -8.86 -2.00
N HIS A 165 13.85 -7.57 -1.69
CA HIS A 165 13.02 -6.82 -0.74
C HIS A 165 11.70 -6.28 -1.35
N TRP A 166 11.56 -6.30 -2.68
CA TRP A 166 10.32 -6.02 -3.43
C TRP A 166 9.86 -7.28 -4.18
N LYS A 167 9.47 -8.29 -3.40
CA LYS A 167 8.98 -9.58 -3.93
C LYS A 167 7.85 -9.37 -4.92
N TYR A 168 7.92 -10.01 -6.09
CA TYR A 168 6.83 -10.00 -7.07
C TYR A 168 6.28 -11.41 -7.22
N GLY A 169 4.96 -11.55 -7.21
CA GLY A 169 4.25 -12.81 -7.37
C GLY A 169 3.28 -13.08 -6.24
N ALA A 170 2.26 -13.90 -6.52
CA ALA A 170 1.21 -14.20 -5.56
C ALA A 170 1.69 -15.09 -4.41
N LEU A 171 2.57 -16.06 -4.71
CA LEU A 171 3.13 -16.98 -3.71
C LEU A 171 4.14 -16.26 -2.80
N GLU A 172 5.01 -15.44 -3.37
CA GLU A 172 6.06 -14.71 -2.66
C GLU A 172 5.48 -13.63 -1.72
N ASN A 173 4.25 -13.19 -1.98
CA ASN A 173 3.52 -12.19 -1.20
C ASN A 173 2.25 -12.75 -0.53
N GLU A 174 2.16 -14.07 -0.31
CA GLU A 174 0.97 -14.73 0.23
C GLU A 174 0.49 -14.10 1.54
N LYS A 175 1.42 -13.75 2.43
CA LYS A 175 1.12 -13.11 3.73
C LYS A 175 0.49 -11.73 3.55
N GLU A 176 1.11 -10.90 2.73
CA GLU A 176 0.64 -9.55 2.44
C GLU A 176 -0.72 -9.56 1.73
N ILE A 177 -0.90 -10.46 0.75
CA ILE A 177 -2.17 -10.65 0.03
C ILE A 177 -3.25 -11.12 1.00
N SER A 178 -2.99 -12.15 1.80
CA SER A 178 -3.95 -12.68 2.78
C SER A 178 -4.35 -11.64 3.83
N ALA A 179 -3.38 -10.85 4.31
CA ALA A 179 -3.67 -9.75 5.24
C ALA A 179 -4.54 -8.69 4.57
N MET A 180 -4.20 -8.26 3.36
CA MET A 180 -4.95 -7.24 2.62
C MET A 180 -6.38 -7.69 2.28
N THR A 181 -6.58 -8.93 1.85
CA THR A 181 -7.92 -9.45 1.53
C THR A 181 -8.77 -9.66 2.77
N ARG A 182 -8.16 -10.09 3.89
CA ARG A 182 -8.82 -10.10 5.20
C ARG A 182 -9.24 -8.70 5.62
N TYR A 183 -8.33 -7.72 5.63
CA TYR A 183 -8.67 -6.35 6.02
C TYR A 183 -9.79 -5.75 5.15
N SER A 184 -9.75 -6.01 3.85
CA SER A 184 -10.81 -5.58 2.93
C SER A 184 -12.16 -6.21 3.28
N PHE A 185 -12.18 -7.49 3.62
CA PHE A 185 -13.41 -8.20 3.96
C PHE A 185 -13.96 -7.79 5.32
N ASP A 186 -13.13 -7.79 6.36
CA ASP A 186 -13.51 -7.48 7.74
C ASP A 186 -14.08 -6.05 7.87
N GLN A 187 -13.61 -5.13 7.02
CA GLN A 187 -14.08 -3.73 6.99
C GLN A 187 -15.21 -3.48 5.97
N GLY A 188 -15.78 -4.53 5.37
CA GLY A 188 -16.90 -4.43 4.42
C GLY A 188 -16.59 -3.74 3.09
N ILE A 189 -15.31 -3.66 2.72
CA ILE A 189 -14.88 -3.09 1.42
C ILE A 189 -15.11 -4.11 0.30
N SER A 190 -14.84 -5.39 0.58
CA SER A 190 -15.11 -6.49 -0.34
C SER A 190 -16.28 -7.34 0.15
N ALA A 191 -17.21 -7.68 -0.74
CA ALA A 191 -18.42 -8.46 -0.42
C ALA A 191 -18.14 -9.90 0.06
N ARG A 192 -16.97 -10.44 -0.26
CA ARG A 192 -16.44 -11.71 0.25
C ARG A 192 -14.95 -11.59 0.46
N LYS A 193 -14.39 -12.48 1.28
CA LYS A 193 -12.94 -12.64 1.36
C LYS A 193 -12.44 -13.24 0.04
N LEU A 194 -11.52 -12.53 -0.61
CA LEU A 194 -10.85 -12.98 -1.82
C LEU A 194 -9.58 -13.73 -1.44
N GLU A 195 -9.26 -14.76 -2.22
CA GLU A 195 -7.97 -15.43 -2.17
C GLU A 195 -7.10 -15.00 -3.35
N ALA A 196 -5.81 -15.35 -3.35
CA ALA A 196 -4.89 -14.93 -4.41
C ALA A 196 -5.37 -15.39 -5.81
N GLU A 197 -5.92 -16.58 -5.91
CA GLU A 197 -6.45 -17.20 -7.12
C GLU A 197 -7.69 -16.47 -7.67
N ASP A 198 -8.41 -15.72 -6.82
CA ASP A 198 -9.50 -14.86 -7.27
C ASP A 198 -9.01 -13.59 -7.98
N ILE A 199 -7.77 -13.16 -7.67
CA ILE A 199 -7.22 -11.86 -8.02
C ILE A 199 -6.24 -11.98 -9.20
N PHE A 200 -5.39 -13.01 -9.19
CA PHE A 200 -4.31 -13.19 -10.15
C PHE A 200 -4.66 -14.22 -11.22
N ALA A 201 -4.11 -14.04 -12.43
CA ALA A 201 -4.34 -14.98 -13.53
C ALA A 201 -3.62 -16.31 -13.26
N GLU A 202 -4.29 -17.43 -13.53
CA GLU A 202 -3.77 -18.79 -13.29
C GLU A 202 -2.36 -19.00 -13.86
N SER A 203 -2.08 -18.50 -15.07
CA SER A 203 -0.77 -18.64 -15.70
C SER A 203 0.38 -17.99 -14.94
N THR A 204 0.11 -17.08 -14.01
CA THR A 204 1.15 -16.46 -13.15
C THR A 204 1.59 -17.35 -12.00
N PHE A 205 0.82 -18.39 -11.64
CA PHE A 205 1.19 -19.39 -10.63
C PHE A 205 2.00 -20.54 -11.23
N GLU A 206 1.96 -20.73 -12.55
CA GLU A 206 2.57 -21.87 -13.24
C GLU A 206 4.04 -21.66 -13.65
N LEU A 207 4.68 -20.58 -13.19
CA LEU A 207 6.03 -20.19 -13.60
C LEU A 207 7.11 -21.26 -13.35
N PHE A 208 6.83 -22.24 -12.48
CA PHE A 208 7.68 -23.41 -12.25
C PHE A 208 7.64 -24.48 -13.37
N LYS A 209 6.89 -24.29 -14.46
CA LYS A 209 6.75 -25.26 -15.56
C LYS A 209 7.38 -24.83 -16.91
N LEU A 210 8.15 -23.75 -16.96
CA LEU A 210 8.88 -23.32 -18.17
C LEU A 210 10.39 -23.49 -18.03
#